data_AF-A0A4Y2BL96-F1
#
_entry.id   AF-A0A4Y2BL96-F1
#
_cell.length_a   1.000
_cell.length_b   1.000
_cell.length_c   1.000
_cell.angle_alpha   90.00
_cell.angle_beta   90.00
_cell.angle_gamma   90.00
#
_symmetry.space_group_name_H-M   'P 1'
#
loop_
_entity.id
_entity.type
_entity.pdbx_description
1 polymer ?
#
loop_
_entity_poly.entity_id
_entity_poly.type
_entity_poly.pdbx_seq_one_letter_code
_entity_poly.pdbx_strand_id
1 'polypeptide(L)'
;MSSQGPKEELLGFLPLSEQTRGEDIANAVQKCLEDNGVDINKIVSIETDGVRSMRGIHRGVTSILQKKNKPRNSNVSLHNSSRSALCPNISDRNS
;
A
#
# COMPACT_ATOMS: atom_id res chain seq x y z
N MET A 1 -15.77 14.45 -24.13
CA MET A 1 -15.56 14.39 -22.66
C MET A 1 -14.07 14.40 -22.42
N SER A 2 -13.56 15.31 -21.58
CA SER A 2 -12.18 15.23 -21.12
C SER A 2 -12.04 13.93 -20.30
N SER A 3 -11.13 13.04 -20.68
CA SER A 3 -10.79 11.90 -19.83
C SER A 3 -9.94 12.44 -18.69
N GLN A 4 -10.58 12.79 -17.59
CA GLN A 4 -9.85 12.96 -16.34
C GLN A 4 -9.23 11.59 -16.03
N GLY A 5 -7.91 11.54 -15.91
CA GLY A 5 -7.19 10.31 -15.56
C GLY A 5 -7.64 9.75 -14.20
N PRO A 6 -7.06 8.62 -13.78
CA PRO A 6 -7.34 8.07 -12.45
C PRO A 6 -7.17 9.14 -11.37
N LYS A 7 -8.14 9.24 -10.45
CA LYS A 7 -8.05 10.15 -9.31
C LYS A 7 -7.12 9.54 -8.27
N GLU A 8 -6.10 10.28 -7.86
CA GLU A 8 -5.23 9.92 -6.75
C GLU A 8 -5.69 10.64 -5.48
N GLU A 9 -5.72 9.92 -4.34
CA GLU A 9 -6.18 10.45 -3.06
C GLU A 9 -5.39 9.84 -1.91
N LEU A 10 -4.99 10.68 -0.95
CA LEU A 10 -4.29 10.25 0.26
C LEU A 10 -5.30 9.87 1.35
N LEU A 11 -5.28 8.60 1.78
CA LEU A 11 -6.18 8.11 2.84
C LEU A 11 -5.73 8.49 4.26
N GLY A 12 -4.46 8.80 4.48
CA GLY A 12 -3.97 9.31 5.76
C GLY A 12 -2.49 9.09 6.04
N PHE A 13 -2.05 9.64 7.17
CA PHE A 13 -0.74 9.38 7.77
C PHE A 13 -0.95 8.68 9.12
N LEU A 14 -0.43 7.46 9.25
CA LEU A 14 -0.51 6.72 10.49
C LEU A 14 0.88 6.61 11.13
N PRO A 15 1.11 7.23 12.30
CA PRO A 15 2.35 6.99 13.03
C PRO A 15 2.38 5.53 13.51
N LEU A 16 3.52 4.87 13.34
CA LEU A 16 3.77 3.54 13.88
C LEU A 16 4.53 3.71 15.20
N SER A 17 3.91 3.33 16.32
CA SER A 17 4.55 3.36 17.65
C SER A 17 5.46 2.16 17.89
N GLU A 18 5.23 1.07 17.16
CA GLU A 18 5.95 -0.18 17.25
C GLU A 18 7.12 -0.26 16.25
N GLN A 19 7.81 -1.39 16.28
CA GLN A 19 8.81 -1.76 15.29
C GLN A 19 8.17 -1.85 13.89
N THR A 20 8.92 -1.59 12.81
CA THR A 20 8.38 -1.63 11.44
C THR A 20 8.34 -3.07 10.89
N ARG A 21 7.81 -4.03 11.67
CA ARG A 21 7.61 -5.40 11.18
C ARG A 21 6.40 -5.39 10.24
N GLY A 22 6.34 -6.35 9.32
CA GLY A 22 5.24 -6.40 8.37
C GLY A 22 3.87 -6.61 9.01
N GLU A 23 3.80 -7.15 10.22
CA GLU A 23 2.56 -7.29 11.00
C GLU A 23 2.05 -5.95 11.52
N ASP A 24 2.95 -5.14 12.09
CA ASP A 24 2.62 -3.81 12.61
C ASP A 24 2.12 -2.90 11.47
N ILE A 25 2.80 -2.94 10.32
CA ILE A 25 2.41 -2.21 9.12
C ILE A 25 1.09 -2.76 8.54
N ALA A 26 0.88 -4.08 8.49
CA ALA A 26 -0.36 -4.65 7.96
C ALA A 26 -1.59 -4.26 8.81
N ASN A 27 -1.45 -4.26 10.14
CA ASN A 27 -2.51 -3.83 11.04
C ASN A 27 -2.81 -2.34 10.86
N ALA A 28 -1.78 -1.50 10.72
CA ALA A 28 -1.92 -0.08 10.41
C ALA A 28 -2.65 0.18 9.08
N VAL A 29 -2.25 -0.53 8.02
CA VAL A 29 -2.90 -0.43 6.69
C VAL A 29 -4.36 -0.85 6.77
N GLN A 30 -4.66 -1.97 7.43
CA GLN A 30 -6.04 -2.44 7.57
C GLN A 30 -6.91 -1.43 8.33
N LYS A 31 -6.42 -0.91 9.46
CA LYS A 31 -7.13 0.10 10.24
C LYS A 31 -7.38 1.38 9.42
N CYS A 32 -6.38 1.83 8.66
CA CYS A 32 -6.51 3.00 7.80
C CYS A 32 -7.60 2.81 6.72
N LEU A 33 -7.68 1.62 6.12
CA LEU A 33 -8.74 1.30 5.16
C LEU A 33 -10.13 1.29 5.81
N GLU A 34 -10.25 0.63 6.98
CA GLU A 34 -11.51 0.57 7.74
C GLU A 34 -12.00 1.95 8.18
N ASP A 35 -11.11 2.79 8.74
CA ASP A 35 -11.43 4.14 9.19
C ASP A 35 -11.89 5.04 8.03
N ASN A 36 -11.39 4.79 6.81
CA ASN A 36 -11.77 5.51 5.58
C ASN A 36 -12.94 4.85 4.82
N GLY A 37 -13.54 3.78 5.36
CA GLY A 37 -14.64 3.06 4.71
C GLY A 37 -14.24 2.34 3.40
N VAL A 38 -12.95 2.05 3.21
CA VAL A 38 -12.43 1.33 2.04
C VAL A 38 -12.46 -0.17 2.31
N ASP A 39 -13.33 -0.87 1.59
CA ASP A 39 -13.40 -2.33 1.65
C ASP A 39 -12.16 -2.95 0.99
N ILE A 40 -11.33 -3.62 1.79
CA ILE A 40 -10.11 -4.30 1.35
C ILE A 40 -10.37 -5.34 0.24
N ASN A 41 -11.57 -5.92 0.18
CA ASN A 41 -11.93 -6.87 -0.88
C ASN A 41 -12.09 -6.20 -2.25
N LYS A 42 -12.24 -4.88 -2.30
CA LYS A 42 -12.29 -4.08 -3.53
C LYS A 42 -10.92 -3.61 -4.02
N ILE A 43 -9.87 -3.80 -3.22
CA ILE A 43 -8.51 -3.42 -3.59
C ILE A 43 -7.96 -4.40 -4.63
N VAL A 44 -7.55 -3.88 -5.78
CA VAL A 44 -7.02 -4.67 -6.90
C VAL A 44 -5.50 -4.85 -6.80
N SER A 45 -4.79 -3.89 -6.22
CA SER A 45 -3.33 -3.94 -6.10
C SER A 45 -2.82 -3.17 -4.90
N ILE A 46 -1.71 -3.64 -4.35
CA ILE A 46 -0.94 -2.93 -3.32
C ILE A 46 0.47 -2.76 -3.84
N GLU A 47 0.93 -1.52 -3.87
CA GLU A 47 2.27 -1.16 -4.31
C GLU A 47 3.10 -0.66 -3.13
N THR A 48 4.32 -1.18 -3.01
CA THR A 48 5.21 -0.94 -1.87
C THR A 48 6.65 -0.88 -2.36
N ASP A 49 7.55 -0.29 -1.58
CA ASP A 49 8.98 -0.14 -1.87
C ASP A 49 9.78 -1.46 -1.89
N GLY A 50 9.11 -2.59 -1.72
CA GLY A 50 9.68 -3.92 -1.86
C GLY A 50 10.56 -4.40 -0.70
N VAL A 51 10.64 -3.65 0.40
CA VAL A 51 11.41 -4.02 1.59
C VAL A 51 10.91 -5.34 2.18
N ARG A 52 11.78 -6.08 2.90
CA ARG A 52 11.45 -7.41 3.46
C ARG A 52 10.23 -7.39 4.39
N SER A 53 10.01 -6.30 5.14
CA SER A 53 8.80 -6.11 5.96
C SER A 53 7.54 -5.98 5.11
N MET A 54 7.63 -5.55 3.85
CA MET A 54 6.50 -5.47 2.92
C MET A 54 6.28 -6.80 2.18
N ARG A 55 7.34 -7.40 1.64
CA ARG A 55 7.27 -8.57 0.71
C ARG A 55 7.57 -9.94 1.31
N GLY A 56 7.96 -10.04 2.58
CA GLY A 56 8.34 -11.32 3.18
C GLY A 56 7.24 -12.39 3.06
N ILE A 57 7.59 -13.58 2.57
CA ILE A 57 6.63 -14.68 2.26
C ILE A 57 5.67 -15.01 3.41
N HIS A 58 6.16 -14.93 4.64
CA HIS A 58 5.38 -15.30 5.83
C HIS A 58 4.91 -14.10 6.64
N ARG A 59 5.75 -13.07 6.72
CA ARG A 59 5.61 -11.92 7.64
C ARG A 59 5.62 -10.57 6.94
N GLY A 60 5.59 -10.56 5.62
CA GLY A 60 5.45 -9.35 4.82
C GLY A 60 4.01 -8.85 4.88
N VAL A 61 3.82 -7.53 4.87
CA VAL A 61 2.50 -6.89 4.80
C VAL A 61 1.62 -7.54 3.75
N THR A 62 2.17 -7.76 2.56
CA THR A 62 1.44 -8.28 1.41
C THR A 62 0.95 -9.71 1.66
N SER A 63 1.80 -10.56 2.22
CA SER A 63 1.47 -11.94 2.57
C SER A 63 0.49 -12.02 3.74
N ILE A 64 0.54 -11.08 4.68
CA ILE A 64 -0.40 -11.01 5.81
C ILE A 64 -1.78 -10.58 5.33
N LEU A 65 -1.88 -9.49 4.56
CA LEU A 65 -3.15 -9.00 4.02
C LEU A 65 -3.82 -10.03 3.11
N GLN A 66 -3.05 -10.74 2.28
CA GLN A 66 -3.58 -11.84 1.45
C GLN A 66 -4.12 -13.01 2.28
N LYS A 67 -3.48 -13.37 3.40
CA LYS A 67 -3.97 -14.46 4.26
C LYS A 67 -5.24 -14.06 5.01
N LYS A 68 -5.30 -12.83 5.50
CA LYS A 68 -6.39 -12.31 6.34
C LYS A 68 -7.66 -12.02 5.55
N ASN A 69 -7.54 -11.64 4.27
CA ASN A 69 -8.65 -11.12 3.45
C ASN A 69 -8.96 -11.95 2.20
N LYS A 70 -8.79 -13.28 2.25
CA LYS A 70 -9.18 -14.16 1.14
C LYS A 70 -10.68 -14.50 1.17
N PRO A 71 -11.41 -14.23 0.08
CA PRO A 71 -12.21 -15.24 -0.60
C PRO A 71 -11.41 -15.85 -1.76
N ARG A 72 -11.85 -17.00 -2.28
CA ARG A 72 -11.12 -17.94 -3.16
C ARG A 72 -10.59 -17.39 -4.51
N ASN A 73 -10.69 -16.09 -4.79
CA ASN A 73 -10.53 -15.49 -6.12
C ASN A 73 -10.07 -14.00 -6.16
N SER A 74 -9.51 -13.42 -5.09
CA SER A 74 -8.96 -12.05 -5.17
C SER A 74 -7.59 -12.01 -5.84
N ASN A 75 -7.54 -11.48 -7.07
CA ASN A 75 -6.31 -11.23 -7.84
C ASN A 75 -5.64 -9.93 -7.36
N VAL A 76 -5.30 -9.83 -6.07
CA VAL A 76 -4.50 -8.68 -5.59
C VAL A 76 -3.12 -8.79 -6.24
N SER A 77 -2.89 -8.00 -7.28
CA SER A 77 -1.59 -7.95 -7.95
C SER A 77 -0.63 -7.12 -7.11
N LEU A 78 0.54 -7.69 -6.82
CA LEU A 78 1.57 -7.06 -6.02
C LEU A 78 2.64 -6.53 -6.96
N HIS A 79 2.59 -5.23 -7.22
CA HIS A 79 3.59 -4.55 -8.03
C HIS A 79 4.59 -3.82 -7.12
N ASN A 80 5.85 -3.82 -7.51
CA ASN A 80 6.90 -3.04 -6.89
C ASN A 80 7.10 -1.80 -7.76
N SER A 81 6.79 -0.61 -7.27
CA SER A 81 7.18 0.58 -7.99
C SER A 81 8.68 0.71 -7.91
N SER A 82 9.33 0.82 -9.07
CA SER A 82 10.75 1.12 -9.12
C SER A 82 11.01 2.41 -8.34
N ARG A 83 12.15 2.50 -7.64
CA ARG A 83 12.57 3.66 -6.80
C ARG A 83 12.33 5.04 -7.46
N SER A 84 12.28 5.11 -8.79
CA SER A 84 11.99 6.30 -9.59
C SER A 84 10.56 6.87 -9.46
N ALA A 85 9.58 6.11 -8.96
CA ALA A 85 8.20 6.59 -8.80
C ALA A 85 7.95 7.28 -7.45
N LEU A 86 8.84 7.10 -6.47
CA LEU A 86 8.68 7.58 -5.09
C LEU A 86 9.42 8.89 -4.78
N CYS A 87 10.26 9.38 -5.70
CA CYS A 87 10.85 10.70 -5.59
C CYS A 87 10.01 11.68 -6.42
N PRO A 88 9.29 12.65 -5.84
CA PRO A 88 8.97 13.84 -6.61
C PRO A 88 10.30 14.45 -7.05
N ASN A 89 10.45 14.73 -8.35
CA ASN A 89 11.55 15.54 -8.85
C ASN A 89 11.51 16.89 -8.12
N ILE A 90 12.30 17.06 -7.06
CA ILE A 90 12.53 18.35 -6.40
C ILE A 90 13.62 19.15 -7.15
N SER A 91 14.20 18.58 -8.20
CA SER A 91 15.11 19.28 -9.10
C SER A 91 14.33 20.11 -10.14
N ASP A 92 13.73 21.22 -9.72
CA ASP A 92 13.43 22.40 -10.56
C ASP A 92 12.99 23.62 -9.73
N ARG A 93 13.57 23.80 -8.54
CA ARG A 93 13.53 25.09 -7.82
C ARG A 93 14.91 25.49 -7.34
N ASN A 94 15.77 25.84 -8.29
CA ASN A 94 16.46 27.12 -8.29
C ASN A 94 17.21 27.27 -9.62
N SER A 95 16.71 28.22 -10.42
CA SER A 95 17.50 28.96 -11.40
C SER A 95 18.68 29.67 -10.73
#